data_AF-A0ABD2I8D7-F1
#
_entry.id   AF-A0ABD2I8D7-F1
#
_cell.length_a   1.000
_cell.length_b   1.000
_cell.length_c   1.000
_cell.angle_alpha   90.00
_cell.angle_beta   90.00
_cell.angle_gamma   90.00
#
_symmetry.space_group_name_H-M   'P 1'
#
loop_
_entity.id
_entity.type
_entity.pdbx_description
1 polymer ?
#
loop_
_entity_poly.entity_id
_entity_poly.type
_entity_poly.pdbx_seq_one_letter_code
_entity_poly.pdbx_strand_id
1 'polypeptide(L)'
;MPFLFSLFVTILALCFGQNLGLNPSDQQPVEVIKLDAEWACGTDSFSRFLAESTVEKDCPEKKNAINNCCVAHDKCYEDQKGLKNCDDTFCNCLEKESTGSEVCSREDAPYFCQLVRQFGEQFYNESAKSINDGMRIGPFGPVAPIVPAKVNNGQQRKKRRMRRRK
;
A
#
# COMPACT_ATOMS: atom_id res chain seq x y z
N MET A 1 21.09 -6.91 -65.95
CA MET A 1 22.42 -7.26 -65.42
C MET A 1 22.22 -8.03 -64.11
N PRO A 2 22.04 -9.36 -64.18
CA PRO A 2 22.00 -10.26 -63.03
C PRO A 2 23.45 -10.65 -62.64
N PHE A 3 23.61 -11.37 -61.54
CA PHE A 3 24.90 -11.82 -60.94
C PHE A 3 25.59 -10.79 -60.04
N LEU A 4 25.17 -10.73 -58.78
CA LEU A 4 26.04 -10.61 -57.58
C LEU A 4 25.21 -10.69 -56.26
N PHE A 5 24.16 -11.53 -56.24
CA PHE A 5 23.26 -11.73 -55.09
C PHE A 5 23.58 -13.01 -54.29
N SER A 6 24.79 -13.56 -54.42
CA SER A 6 25.17 -14.87 -53.85
C SER A 6 26.45 -14.81 -53.00
N LEU A 7 26.47 -13.90 -52.02
CA LEU A 7 27.47 -13.90 -50.93
C LEU A 7 26.81 -13.81 -49.54
N PHE A 8 25.51 -14.10 -49.47
CA PHE A 8 24.90 -14.62 -48.26
C PHE A 8 25.29 -16.09 -48.11
N VAL A 9 25.57 -16.53 -46.88
CA VAL A 9 25.59 -17.94 -46.37
C VAL A 9 26.94 -18.46 -45.83
N THR A 10 28.13 -17.90 -46.11
CA THR A 10 29.39 -18.46 -45.54
C THR A 10 29.98 -17.74 -44.32
N ILE A 11 29.46 -16.57 -43.90
CA ILE A 11 29.92 -15.89 -42.66
C ILE A 11 28.99 -16.23 -41.46
N LEU A 12 28.37 -17.42 -41.47
CA LEU A 12 27.52 -17.91 -40.37
C LEU A 12 28.13 -19.09 -39.60
N ALA A 13 29.36 -19.53 -39.91
CA ALA A 13 29.91 -20.77 -39.37
C ALA A 13 31.44 -20.75 -39.13
N LEU A 14 31.94 -19.68 -38.51
CA LEU A 14 33.17 -19.73 -37.71
C LEU A 14 32.77 -19.32 -36.28
N CYS A 15 32.20 -20.27 -35.55
CA CYS A 15 32.90 -20.94 -34.46
C CYS A 15 33.23 -19.94 -33.33
N PHE A 16 32.27 -19.69 -32.46
CA PHE A 16 32.16 -20.42 -31.19
C PHE A 16 33.49 -20.52 -30.47
N GLY A 17 33.65 -19.71 -29.42
CA GLY A 17 34.70 -19.94 -28.46
C GLY A 17 35.09 -18.73 -27.65
N GLN A 18 34.15 -18.15 -26.90
CA GLN A 18 34.41 -17.61 -25.56
C GLN A 18 33.09 -17.17 -24.91
N ASN A 19 32.55 -18.12 -24.13
CA ASN A 19 31.70 -17.80 -22.98
C ASN A 19 32.55 -16.96 -22.01
N LEU A 20 32.39 -15.63 -22.05
CA LEU A 20 32.67 -14.79 -20.90
C LEU A 20 31.32 -14.44 -20.29
N GLY A 21 30.89 -15.30 -19.37
CA GLY A 21 29.84 -14.99 -18.43
C GLY A 21 30.27 -13.77 -17.61
N LEU A 22 29.87 -12.59 -18.08
CA LEU A 22 29.79 -11.42 -17.22
C LEU A 22 28.68 -11.71 -16.21
N ASN A 23 29.11 -12.02 -14.99
CA ASN A 23 28.27 -12.19 -13.82
C ASN A 23 27.39 -10.93 -13.65
N PRO A 24 26.05 -11.05 -13.69
CA PRO A 24 25.17 -9.97 -13.26
C PRO A 24 25.03 -9.99 -11.73
N SER A 25 26.16 -9.99 -11.01
CA SER A 25 26.21 -10.11 -9.54
C SER A 25 26.53 -8.81 -8.83
N ASP A 26 26.45 -7.66 -9.50
CA ASP A 26 26.65 -6.36 -8.84
C ASP A 26 25.60 -5.30 -9.21
N GLN A 27 24.40 -5.74 -9.61
CA GLN A 27 23.20 -4.96 -9.32
C GLN A 27 22.67 -5.48 -7.99
N GLN A 28 23.30 -5.04 -6.91
CA GLN A 28 22.71 -5.12 -5.58
C GLN A 28 21.32 -4.46 -5.71
N PRO A 29 20.21 -5.21 -5.56
CA PRO A 29 18.94 -4.55 -5.37
C PRO A 29 19.13 -3.73 -4.11
N VAL A 30 19.02 -2.42 -4.22
CA VAL A 30 18.73 -1.60 -3.05
C VAL A 30 17.50 -2.27 -2.47
N GLU A 31 17.67 -2.93 -1.32
CA GLU A 31 16.58 -3.45 -0.52
C GLU A 31 15.81 -2.20 -0.11
N VAL A 32 14.92 -1.76 -1.00
CA VAL A 32 13.81 -0.91 -0.64
C VAL A 32 13.11 -1.77 0.38
N ILE A 33 13.35 -1.46 1.66
CA ILE A 33 12.51 -1.95 2.73
C ILE A 33 11.17 -1.29 2.42
N LYS A 34 10.41 -1.91 1.50
CA LYS A 34 8.98 -1.81 1.42
C LYS A 34 8.51 -2.44 2.72
N LEU A 35 8.59 -1.67 3.79
CA LEU A 35 7.63 -1.78 4.85
C LEU A 35 6.34 -1.26 4.21
N ASP A 36 5.75 -2.09 3.34
CA ASP A 36 4.45 -1.87 2.74
C ASP A 36 3.49 -1.89 3.93
N ALA A 37 3.23 -0.71 4.49
CA ALA A 37 2.19 -0.55 5.47
C ALA A 37 0.91 -1.06 4.81
N GLU A 38 0.21 -1.96 5.48
CA GLU A 38 -1.05 -2.51 4.99
C GLU A 38 -1.97 -1.35 4.60
N TRP A 39 -2.49 -1.40 3.37
CA TRP A 39 -3.33 -0.34 2.84
C TRP A 39 -4.62 -0.24 3.64
N ALA A 40 -4.87 0.90 4.29
CA ALA A 40 -5.94 1.14 5.24
C ALA A 40 -7.13 1.91 4.63
N CYS A 41 -6.92 2.70 3.57
CA CYS A 41 -8.00 3.48 2.98
C CYS A 41 -9.08 2.57 2.38
N GLY A 42 -10.33 2.74 2.82
CA GLY A 42 -11.48 1.95 2.35
C GLY A 42 -12.05 1.03 3.44
N THR A 43 -13.34 0.76 3.34
CA THR A 43 -14.13 0.11 4.40
C THR A 43 -14.31 -1.40 4.19
N ASP A 44 -14.19 -1.85 2.95
CA ASP A 44 -14.35 -3.25 2.52
C ASP A 44 -13.30 -3.61 1.47
N SER A 45 -13.16 -4.89 1.13
CA SER A 45 -12.12 -5.35 0.23
C SER A 45 -12.16 -4.68 -1.15
N PHE A 46 -13.34 -4.37 -1.68
CA PHE A 46 -13.48 -3.75 -2.98
C PHE A 46 -13.12 -2.26 -2.93
N SER A 47 -13.66 -1.52 -1.97
CA SER A 47 -13.31 -0.10 -1.81
C SER A 47 -11.84 0.12 -1.47
N ARG A 48 -11.24 -0.78 -0.68
CA ARG A 48 -9.79 -0.77 -0.38
C ARG A 48 -8.96 -0.99 -1.64
N PHE A 49 -9.28 -2.02 -2.41
CA PHE A 49 -8.58 -2.32 -3.66
C PHE A 49 -8.66 -1.15 -4.65
N LEU A 50 -9.85 -0.54 -4.81
CA LEU A 50 -10.02 0.61 -5.70
C LEU A 50 -9.19 1.80 -5.22
N ALA A 51 -9.29 2.16 -3.94
CA ALA A 51 -8.55 3.29 -3.40
C ALA A 51 -7.02 3.08 -3.52
N GLU A 52 -6.54 1.86 -3.25
CA GLU A 52 -5.13 1.52 -3.40
C GLU A 52 -4.67 1.63 -4.84
N SER A 53 -5.45 1.07 -5.76
CA SER A 53 -5.14 1.05 -7.19
C SER A 53 -5.11 2.46 -7.80
N THR A 54 -6.03 3.33 -7.39
CA THR A 54 -6.05 4.74 -7.81
C THR A 54 -4.76 5.43 -7.38
N VAL A 55 -4.42 5.39 -6.08
CA VAL A 55 -3.23 6.09 -5.57
C VAL A 55 -1.93 5.49 -6.10
N GLU A 56 -1.84 4.17 -6.25
CA GLU A 56 -0.66 3.50 -6.82
C GLU A 56 -0.44 3.86 -8.29
N LYS A 57 -1.52 4.13 -9.03
CA LYS A 57 -1.46 4.54 -10.42
C LYS A 57 -1.10 6.02 -10.57
N ASP A 58 -1.74 6.89 -9.79
CA ASP A 58 -1.72 8.33 -10.03
C ASP A 58 -0.61 9.05 -9.24
N CYS A 59 -0.19 8.51 -8.09
CA CYS A 59 0.95 9.00 -7.30
C CYS A 59 1.59 7.91 -6.43
N PRO A 60 2.29 6.93 -7.02
CA PRO A 60 2.89 5.80 -6.29
C PRO A 60 3.86 6.23 -5.18
N GLU A 61 4.59 7.34 -5.37
CA GLU A 61 5.52 7.91 -4.40
C GLU A 61 4.82 8.50 -3.16
N LYS A 62 3.52 8.78 -3.25
CA LYS A 62 2.70 9.31 -2.15
C LYS A 62 1.87 8.25 -1.46
N LYS A 63 1.83 7.01 -1.98
CA LYS A 63 1.02 5.90 -1.47
C LYS A 63 1.09 5.75 0.05
N ASN A 64 2.30 5.66 0.60
CA ASN A 64 2.47 5.50 2.05
C ASN A 64 2.01 6.72 2.85
N ALA A 65 2.22 7.94 2.33
CA ALA A 65 1.83 9.18 3.00
C ALA A 65 0.30 9.34 3.04
N ILE A 66 -0.37 9.06 1.91
CA ILE A 66 -1.83 9.04 1.82
C ILE A 66 -2.41 7.94 2.72
N ASN A 67 -1.80 6.74 2.73
CA ASN A 67 -2.25 5.65 3.59
C ASN A 67 -2.20 6.03 5.09
N ASN A 68 -1.18 6.78 5.51
CA ASN A 68 -1.09 7.27 6.89
C ASN A 68 -2.26 8.22 7.26
N CYS A 69 -2.79 8.99 6.31
CA CYS A 69 -4.00 9.78 6.54
C CYS A 69 -5.20 8.89 6.87
N CYS A 70 -5.35 7.76 6.16
CA CYS A 70 -6.44 6.81 6.39
C CYS A 70 -6.31 6.10 7.73
N VAL A 71 -5.10 5.64 8.09
CA VAL A 71 -4.83 5.06 9.42
C VAL A 71 -5.19 6.05 10.55
N ALA A 72 -4.84 7.32 10.37
CA ALA A 72 -5.17 8.35 11.36
C ALA A 72 -6.67 8.66 11.42
N HIS A 73 -7.38 8.62 10.29
CA HIS A 73 -8.82 8.83 10.20
C HIS A 73 -9.61 7.70 10.85
N ASP A 74 -9.28 6.44 10.55
CA ASP A 74 -9.86 5.26 11.18
C ASP A 74 -9.69 5.33 12.70
N LYS A 75 -8.48 5.68 13.17
CA LYS A 75 -8.24 5.89 14.60
C LYS A 75 -9.05 7.05 15.18
N CYS A 76 -9.24 8.13 14.43
CA CYS A 76 -10.06 9.26 14.88
C CYS A 76 -11.53 8.85 15.07
N TYR A 77 -12.04 8.01 14.16
CA TYR A 77 -13.36 7.40 14.26
C TYR A 77 -13.44 6.45 15.45
N GLU A 78 -12.48 5.54 15.64
CA GLU A 78 -12.42 4.66 16.81
C GLU A 78 -12.37 5.45 18.13
N ASP A 79 -11.59 6.53 18.18
CA ASP A 79 -11.47 7.39 19.36
C ASP A 79 -12.69 8.33 19.54
N GLN A 80 -13.67 8.29 18.63
CA GLN A 80 -14.90 9.10 18.67
C GLN A 80 -14.65 10.61 18.86
N LYS A 81 -13.67 11.17 18.14
CA LYS A 81 -13.27 12.59 18.26
C LYS A 81 -14.17 13.58 17.51
N GLY A 82 -15.37 13.16 17.14
CA GLY A 82 -16.35 13.94 16.38
C GLY A 82 -16.20 13.77 14.87
N LEU A 83 -17.29 13.38 14.20
CA LEU A 83 -17.33 13.11 12.75
C LEU A 83 -16.69 14.22 11.92
N LYS A 84 -17.24 15.44 12.02
CA LYS A 84 -16.75 16.60 11.26
C LYS A 84 -15.27 16.89 11.52
N ASN A 85 -14.83 16.76 12.77
CA ASN A 85 -13.44 17.00 13.14
C ASN A 85 -12.50 15.95 12.52
N CYS A 86 -12.90 14.68 12.54
CA CYS A 86 -12.13 13.61 11.89
C CYS A 86 -12.06 13.81 10.38
N ASP A 87 -13.19 14.11 9.73
CA ASP A 87 -13.23 14.32 8.29
C ASP A 87 -12.42 15.54 7.86
N ASP A 88 -12.53 16.67 8.56
CA ASP A 88 -11.74 17.86 8.27
C ASP A 88 -10.24 17.60 8.44
N THR A 89 -9.85 16.86 9.48
CA THR A 89 -8.45 16.46 9.71
C THR A 89 -7.94 15.56 8.60
N PHE A 90 -8.77 14.60 8.15
CA PHE A 90 -8.44 13.71 7.04
C PHE A 90 -8.28 14.47 5.71
N CYS A 91 -9.23 15.33 5.38
CA CYS A 91 -9.17 16.16 4.16
C CYS A 91 -7.90 17.03 4.12
N ASN A 92 -7.55 17.67 5.24
CA ASN A 92 -6.33 18.47 5.34
C ASN A 92 -5.05 17.62 5.21
N CYS A 93 -5.07 16.40 5.74
CA CYS A 93 -3.97 15.45 5.58
C CYS A 93 -3.79 15.08 4.10
N LEU A 94 -4.87 14.72 3.41
CA LEU A 94 -4.83 14.38 1.98
C LEU A 94 -4.32 15.54 1.13
N GLU A 95 -4.80 16.77 1.35
CA GLU A 95 -4.34 17.97 0.64
C GLU A 95 -2.82 18.16 0.81
N LYS A 96 -2.32 18.03 2.03
CA LYS A 96 -0.90 18.18 2.34
C LYS A 96 -0.05 17.08 1.69
N GLU A 97 -0.43 15.82 1.85
CA GLU A 97 0.40 14.68 1.42
C GLU A 97 0.36 14.46 -0.11
N SER A 98 -0.74 14.84 -0.76
CA SER A 98 -0.87 14.81 -2.22
C SER A 98 -0.12 15.94 -2.94
N THR A 99 0.37 16.95 -2.21
CA THR A 99 1.13 18.06 -2.80
C THR A 99 2.34 17.55 -3.59
N GLY A 100 2.49 18.07 -4.81
CA GLY A 100 3.55 17.66 -5.74
C GLY A 100 3.11 16.62 -6.78
N SER A 101 1.92 16.03 -6.64
CA SER A 101 1.23 15.31 -7.72
C SER A 101 -0.02 16.08 -8.14
N GLU A 102 -0.11 16.48 -9.41
CA GLU A 102 -1.25 17.24 -9.90
C GLU A 102 -2.56 16.43 -9.82
N VAL A 103 -2.53 15.18 -10.26
CA VAL A 103 -3.72 14.30 -10.24
C VAL A 103 -4.16 14.03 -8.81
N CYS A 104 -3.27 13.57 -7.94
CA CYS A 104 -3.65 13.26 -6.57
C CYS A 104 -4.09 14.50 -5.78
N SER A 105 -3.51 15.67 -6.04
CA SER A 105 -3.87 16.90 -5.34
C SER A 105 -5.18 17.51 -5.84
N ARG A 106 -5.47 17.44 -7.15
CA ARG A 106 -6.63 18.10 -7.75
C ARG A 106 -7.84 17.18 -7.93
N GLU A 107 -7.63 15.87 -7.95
CA GLU A 107 -8.67 14.88 -8.23
C GLU A 107 -8.84 13.91 -7.06
N ASP A 108 -7.84 13.08 -6.75
CA ASP A 108 -8.01 11.99 -5.78
C ASP A 108 -8.25 12.46 -4.34
N ALA A 109 -7.44 13.41 -3.86
CA ALA A 109 -7.58 13.94 -2.50
C ALA A 109 -8.95 14.62 -2.29
N PRO A 110 -9.43 15.52 -3.17
CA PRO A 110 -10.79 16.05 -3.10
C PRO A 110 -11.87 14.97 -3.18
N TYR A 111 -11.70 13.95 -4.03
CA TYR A 111 -12.66 12.87 -4.18
C TYR A 111 -12.77 12.03 -2.90
N PHE A 112 -11.65 11.57 -2.32
CA PHE A 112 -11.66 10.84 -1.06
C PHE A 112 -12.23 11.67 0.09
N CYS A 113 -11.89 12.97 0.17
CA CYS A 113 -12.48 13.89 1.14
C CYS A 113 -14.01 13.97 1.00
N GLN A 114 -14.53 14.06 -0.23
CA GLN A 114 -15.97 14.08 -0.47
C GLN A 114 -16.65 12.77 -0.05
N LEU A 115 -16.04 11.63 -0.35
CA LEU A 115 -16.60 10.32 0.02
C LEU A 115 -16.78 10.17 1.53
N VAL A 116 -15.78 10.54 2.34
CA VAL A 116 -15.92 10.44 3.80
C VAL A 116 -16.96 11.41 4.34
N ARG A 117 -17.07 12.61 3.77
CA ARG A 117 -18.10 13.58 4.19
C ARG A 117 -19.51 13.15 3.81
N GLN A 118 -19.68 12.46 2.68
CA GLN A 118 -20.99 12.05 2.20
C GLN A 118 -21.46 10.72 2.82
N PHE A 119 -20.54 9.78 3.06
CA PHE A 119 -20.88 8.41 3.48
C PHE A 119 -20.27 8.00 4.82
N GLY A 120 -19.43 8.84 5.44
CA GLY A 120 -18.66 8.49 6.62
C GLY A 120 -19.45 8.40 7.92
N GLU A 121 -20.63 9.02 8.01
CA GLU A 121 -21.44 9.04 9.24
C GLU A 121 -21.77 7.63 9.75
N GLN A 122 -22.15 6.73 8.84
CA GLN A 122 -22.46 5.35 9.20
C GLN A 122 -21.23 4.66 9.82
N PHE A 123 -20.07 4.76 9.18
CA PHE A 123 -18.82 4.14 9.63
C PHE A 123 -18.29 4.74 10.92
N TYR A 124 -18.49 6.05 11.13
CA TYR A 124 -18.19 6.73 12.38
C TYR A 124 -19.03 6.16 13.54
N ASN A 125 -20.35 6.01 13.33
CA ASN A 125 -21.27 5.47 14.32
C ASN A 125 -21.00 3.98 14.62
N GLU A 126 -20.65 3.19 13.61
CA GLU A 126 -20.28 1.78 13.76
C GLU A 126 -18.97 1.62 14.55
N SER A 127 -18.01 2.53 14.36
CA SER A 127 -16.76 2.53 15.11
C SER A 127 -16.97 2.72 16.61
N ALA A 128 -18.01 3.46 17.03
CA ALA A 128 -18.40 3.60 18.44
C ALA A 128 -18.82 2.27 19.09
N LYS A 129 -19.43 1.37 18.30
CA LYS A 129 -19.93 0.07 18.79
C LYS A 129 -18.81 -0.94 19.02
N SER A 130 -17.73 -0.84 18.22
CA SER A 130 -16.53 -1.68 18.40
C SER A 130 -15.79 -1.46 19.72
N ILE A 131 -16.09 -0.36 20.45
CA ILE A 131 -15.61 -0.13 21.81
C ILE A 131 -16.31 -1.06 22.82
N ASN A 132 -17.56 -1.48 22.54
CA ASN A 132 -18.41 -2.20 23.50
C ASN A 132 -18.53 -3.71 23.21
N ASP A 133 -18.49 -4.13 21.94
CA ASP A 133 -18.55 -5.54 21.56
C ASP A 133 -17.43 -5.81 20.55
N GLY A 134 -16.52 -6.73 20.86
CA GLY A 134 -15.29 -7.02 20.10
C GLY A 134 -15.48 -7.63 18.70
N MET A 135 -16.45 -7.18 17.90
CA MET A 135 -16.74 -7.63 16.54
C MET A 135 -17.21 -6.45 15.67
N ARG A 136 -16.47 -6.14 14.59
CA ARG A 136 -16.91 -5.18 13.56
C ARG A 136 -17.99 -5.82 12.69
N ILE A 137 -19.21 -5.28 12.69
CA ILE A 137 -20.28 -5.64 11.73
C ILE A 137 -20.48 -4.42 10.84
N GLY A 138 -20.08 -4.53 9.58
CA GLY A 138 -20.28 -3.49 8.57
C GLY A 138 -21.63 -3.62 7.87
N PRO A 139 -21.96 -2.69 6.95
CA PRO A 139 -23.22 -2.67 6.19
C PRO A 139 -23.57 -3.96 5.44
N PHE A 140 -22.57 -4.80 5.14
CA PHE A 140 -22.73 -6.05 4.38
C PHE A 140 -22.36 -7.31 5.17
N GLY A 141 -22.23 -7.23 6.50
CA GLY A 141 -21.99 -8.39 7.37
C GLY A 141 -20.72 -8.29 8.24
N PRO A 142 -20.28 -9.41 8.83
CA PRO A 142 -19.11 -9.43 9.71
C PRO A 142 -17.86 -9.02 8.95
N VAL A 143 -17.21 -7.95 9.39
CA VAL A 143 -15.93 -7.49 8.85
C VAL A 143 -14.83 -8.08 9.72
N ALA A 144 -13.79 -8.62 9.08
CA ALA A 144 -12.65 -9.13 9.82
C ALA A 144 -12.09 -8.01 10.72
N PRO A 145 -11.87 -8.27 12.02
CA PRO A 145 -11.33 -7.25 12.89
C PRO A 145 -9.95 -6.83 12.37
N ILE A 146 -9.75 -5.53 12.18
CA ILE A 146 -8.43 -4.92 11.98
C ILE A 146 -7.69 -5.02 13.31
N VAL A 147 -7.18 -6.21 13.63
CA VAL A 147 -6.24 -6.37 14.73
C VAL A 147 -4.87 -6.10 14.14
N PRO A 148 -4.15 -5.03 14.54
CA PRO A 148 -2.74 -4.97 14.23
C PRO A 148 -2.11 -6.24 14.81
N ALA A 149 -1.39 -7.01 13.99
CA ALA A 149 -0.70 -8.19 14.44
C ALA A 149 0.08 -7.82 15.71
N LYS A 150 -0.33 -8.33 16.87
CA LYS A 150 0.45 -8.21 18.09
C LYS A 150 1.77 -8.90 17.78
N VAL A 151 2.81 -8.13 17.46
CA VAL A 151 4.18 -8.61 17.37
C VAL A 151 4.53 -9.14 18.76
N ASN A 152 4.39 -10.45 18.94
CA ASN A 152 4.62 -11.13 20.20
C ASN A 152 6.14 -11.28 20.41
N ASN A 153 6.80 -10.15 20.70
CA ASN A 153 8.24 -10.05 20.93
C ASN A 153 8.70 -10.83 22.18
N GLY A 154 7.74 -11.32 22.99
CA GLY A 154 7.99 -12.13 24.18
C GLY A 154 8.39 -13.58 23.90
N GLN A 155 7.89 -14.21 22.82
CA GLN A 155 8.19 -15.62 22.51
C GLN A 155 9.54 -15.81 21.82
N GLN A 156 10.02 -14.83 21.03
CA GLN A 156 11.34 -14.90 20.39
C GLN A 156 12.49 -14.80 21.40
N ARG A 157 12.35 -13.99 22.46
CA ARG A 157 13.37 -13.89 23.52
C ARG A 157 13.60 -15.20 24.28
N LYS A 158 12.54 -15.98 24.57
CA LYS A 158 12.68 -17.27 25.28
C LYS A 158 13.32 -18.37 24.42
N LYS A 159 12.99 -18.45 23.12
CA LYS A 159 13.64 -19.42 22.20
C LYS A 159 15.13 -19.14 21.99
N ARG A 160 15.55 -17.87 21.93
CA ARG A 160 16.98 -17.49 21.87
C ARG A 160 17.75 -17.83 23.16
N ARG A 161 17.12 -17.71 24.33
CA ARG A 161 17.77 -18.02 25.61
C ARG A 161 17.93 -19.53 25.86
N MET A 162 17.03 -20.36 25.33
CA MET A 162 17.18 -21.83 25.39
C MET A 162 18.21 -22.37 24.39
N ARG A 163 18.39 -21.73 23.22
CA ARG A 163 19.44 -22.13 22.26
C ARG A 163 20.86 -21.76 22.67
N ARG A 164 21.06 -20.87 23.65
CA ARG A 164 22.38 -20.52 24.20
C ARG A 164 22.82 -21.40 25.39
N ARG A 165 22.00 -22.36 25.80
CA ARG A 165 22.27 -23.26 26.95
C ARG A 165 22.37 -24.73 26.55
N LYS A 166 22.60 -25.01 25.26
CA LYS A 166 22.88 -26.36 24.77
C LYS A 166 24.20 -26.34 24.00
#